data_AF-A0A954I2F9-F1
#
_entry.id   AF-A0A954I2F9-F1
#
_cell.length_a   1.000
_cell.length_b   1.000
_cell.length_c   1.000
_cell.angle_alpha   90.00
_cell.angle_beta   90.00
_cell.angle_gamma   90.00
#
_symmetry.space_group_name_H-M   'P 1'
#
loop_
_entity.id
_entity.type
_entity.pdbx_description
1 polymer ?
#
loop_
_entity_poly.entity_id
_entity_poly.type
_entity_poly.pdbx_seq_one_letter_code
_entity_poly.pdbx_strand_id
1 'polypeptide(L)'
;PALVPWIVAKIEKPEAVDDLDAILNETDVVMVARGDLGVEVDIVEVPVLQKRIIAACNRARVPVITATQMLESMIQNELPTRAEATDVANAVLDGTDAVMLSGETAIGRHPARAVTTMSRITREAAQVLVSRSELPLGLTTRTTATELTIAVTRAAIQAAERLQARLLVLVTRSGITAAAVSELRSPVPILALTDSARSASLLTLTWGVLPLVTDISRQSPQDVIAFVEQWNRDRSLLQSGDRLVMVGTTDWSQPGKDLMLVHALR
;
A
#
# COMPACT_ATOMS: atom_id res chain seq x y z
N PRO A 1 -9.01 6.52 -24.54
CA PRO A 1 -10.16 6.54 -23.61
C PRO A 1 -10.02 7.69 -22.61
N ALA A 2 -11.09 8.43 -22.33
CA ALA A 2 -11.09 9.47 -21.30
C ALA A 2 -10.71 8.86 -19.94
N LEU A 3 -9.80 9.52 -19.22
CA LEU A 3 -9.31 9.07 -17.93
C LEU A 3 -10.43 9.19 -16.89
N VAL A 4 -10.87 8.05 -16.34
CA VAL A 4 -11.81 8.04 -15.21
C VAL A 4 -10.99 8.18 -13.92
N PRO A 5 -11.16 9.27 -13.15
CA PRO A 5 -10.47 9.47 -11.88
C PRO A 5 -10.93 8.45 -10.84
N TRP A 6 -10.08 8.16 -9.85
CA TRP A 6 -10.49 7.42 -8.66
C TRP A 6 -11.38 8.28 -7.78
N ILE A 7 -12.41 7.66 -7.20
CA ILE A 7 -13.32 8.26 -6.23
C ILE A 7 -12.82 7.89 -4.83
N VAL A 8 -12.60 8.90 -3.99
CA VAL A 8 -12.28 8.72 -2.57
C VAL A 8 -13.51 9.06 -1.74
N ALA A 9 -14.16 8.08 -1.13
CA ALA A 9 -15.28 8.30 -0.22
C ALA A 9 -14.77 8.72 1.17
N LYS A 10 -15.08 9.95 1.59
CA LYS A 10 -14.83 10.41 2.96
C LYS A 10 -15.95 9.94 3.89
N ILE A 11 -15.60 9.18 4.93
CA ILE A 11 -16.54 8.70 5.94
C ILE A 11 -16.52 9.66 7.13
N GLU A 12 -17.57 10.46 7.22
CA GLU A 12 -17.68 11.61 8.12
C GLU A 12 -18.92 11.54 9.02
N LYS A 13 -19.82 10.58 8.77
CA LYS A 13 -21.12 10.47 9.43
C LYS A 13 -21.41 9.05 9.89
N PRO A 14 -22.14 8.85 11.01
CA PRO A 14 -22.49 7.52 11.51
C PRO A 14 -23.28 6.70 10.48
N GLU A 15 -24.20 7.32 9.73
CA GLU A 15 -24.98 6.62 8.70
C GLU A 15 -24.10 6.02 7.60
N ALA A 16 -23.00 6.70 7.26
CA ALA A 16 -22.03 6.19 6.29
C ALA A 16 -21.24 4.98 6.82
N VAL A 17 -21.09 4.84 8.14
CA VAL A 17 -20.49 3.64 8.75
C VAL A 17 -21.48 2.47 8.70
N ASP A 18 -22.77 2.75 8.84
CA ASP A 18 -23.82 1.74 8.74
C ASP A 18 -24.03 1.24 7.31
N ASP A 19 -23.94 2.13 6.32
CA ASP A 19 -24.00 1.80 4.88
C ASP A 19 -22.63 1.48 4.24
N LEU A 20 -21.61 1.21 5.06
CA LEU A 20 -20.22 1.13 4.60
C LEU A 20 -20.01 0.09 3.49
N ASP A 21 -20.65 -1.08 3.56
CA ASP A 21 -20.51 -2.11 2.51
C ASP A 21 -21.04 -1.63 1.15
N ALA A 22 -22.13 -0.85 1.14
CA ALA A 22 -22.68 -0.26 -0.08
C ALA A 22 -21.75 0.83 -0.64
N ILE A 23 -21.20 1.69 0.23
CA ILE A 23 -20.22 2.72 -0.17
C ILE A 23 -18.96 2.09 -0.75
N LEU A 24 -18.44 1.05 -0.08
CA LEU A 24 -17.30 0.30 -0.55
C LEU A 24 -17.56 -0.23 -1.95
N ASN A 25 -18.79 -0.68 -2.26
CA ASN A 25 -19.17 -1.20 -3.57
C ASN A 25 -19.05 -0.19 -4.73
N GLU A 26 -19.13 1.11 -4.43
CA GLU A 26 -19.20 2.19 -5.42
C GLU A 26 -17.99 3.14 -5.38
N THR A 27 -16.94 2.81 -4.62
CA THR A 27 -15.76 3.67 -4.43
C THR A 27 -14.45 2.95 -4.73
N ASP A 28 -13.42 3.72 -5.09
CA ASP A 28 -12.07 3.20 -5.34
C ASP A 28 -11.21 3.25 -4.08
N VAL A 29 -11.44 4.22 -3.19
CA VAL A 29 -10.66 4.45 -1.95
C VAL A 29 -11.58 4.99 -0.87
N VAL A 30 -11.30 4.67 0.39
CA VAL A 30 -11.99 5.25 1.55
C VAL A 30 -11.05 6.14 2.35
N MET A 31 -11.59 7.24 2.91
CA MET A 31 -10.90 8.06 3.88
C MET A 31 -11.66 8.07 5.21
N VAL A 32 -10.98 7.71 6.29
CA VAL A 32 -11.47 7.88 7.67
C VAL A 32 -11.19 9.31 8.10
N ALA A 33 -12.19 10.19 8.04
CA ALA A 33 -12.07 11.61 8.37
C ALA A 33 -12.42 11.84 9.84
N ARG A 34 -11.45 11.61 10.73
CA ARG A 34 -11.67 11.51 12.19
C ARG A 34 -12.17 12.80 12.83
N GLY A 35 -11.64 13.94 12.38
CA GLY A 35 -12.08 15.26 12.82
C GLY A 35 -13.54 15.54 12.46
N ASP A 36 -13.94 15.22 11.23
CA ASP A 36 -15.32 15.39 10.75
C ASP A 36 -16.25 14.40 11.47
N LEU A 37 -15.88 13.12 11.55
CA LEU A 37 -16.64 12.08 12.23
C LEU A 37 -16.83 12.38 13.72
N GLY A 38 -15.81 12.89 14.40
CA GLY A 38 -15.85 13.24 15.81
C GLY A 38 -16.73 14.45 16.16
N VAL A 39 -17.26 15.16 15.16
CA VAL A 39 -18.32 16.17 15.36
C VAL A 39 -19.70 15.51 15.46
N GLU A 40 -19.89 14.37 14.78
CA GLU A 40 -21.19 13.72 14.63
C GLU A 40 -21.43 12.59 15.65
N VAL A 41 -20.37 12.07 16.29
CA VAL A 41 -20.44 10.97 17.28
C VAL A 41 -19.67 11.32 18.56
N ASP A 42 -19.84 10.55 19.64
CA ASP A 42 -19.04 10.75 20.84
C ASP A 42 -17.56 10.45 20.53
N ILE A 43 -16.65 11.29 21.04
CA ILE A 43 -15.21 11.17 20.82
C ILE A 43 -14.66 9.80 21.25
N VAL A 44 -15.30 9.13 22.21
CA VAL A 44 -14.91 7.78 22.66
C VAL A 44 -15.24 6.70 21.62
N GLU A 45 -16.15 6.97 20.69
CA GLU A 45 -16.56 6.04 19.63
C GLU A 45 -15.64 6.11 18.42
N VAL A 46 -15.02 7.26 18.15
CA VAL A 46 -14.18 7.50 16.97
C VAL A 46 -13.07 6.43 16.79
N PRO A 47 -12.30 6.03 17.82
CA PRO A 47 -11.29 4.99 17.67
C PRO A 47 -11.88 3.61 17.29
N VAL A 48 -13.09 3.30 17.77
CA VAL A 48 -13.78 2.04 17.45
C VAL A 48 -14.27 2.06 16.00
N LEU A 49 -14.86 3.18 15.57
CA LEU A 49 -15.35 3.36 14.20
C LEU A 49 -14.20 3.34 13.19
N GLN A 50 -13.07 3.99 13.48
CA GLN A 50 -11.85 3.90 12.66
C GLN A 50 -11.47 2.44 12.39
N LYS A 51 -11.38 1.62 13.45
CA LYS A 51 -11.03 0.19 13.32
C LYS A 51 -12.06 -0.56 12.49
N ARG A 52 -13.35 -0.32 12.71
CA ARG A 52 -14.44 -0.92 11.92
C ARG A 52 -14.31 -0.56 10.43
N ILE A 53 -14.06 0.71 10.12
CA ILE A 53 -13.93 1.19 8.74
C ILE A 53 -12.69 0.57 8.07
N ILE A 54 -11.51 0.66 8.69
CA ILE A 54 -10.27 0.09 8.16
C ILE A 54 -10.40 -1.41 7.95
N ALA A 55 -10.98 -2.14 8.91
CA ALA A 55 -11.18 -3.59 8.77
C ALA A 55 -12.14 -3.93 7.63
N ALA A 56 -13.21 -3.15 7.42
CA ALA A 56 -14.13 -3.34 6.30
C ALA A 56 -13.45 -3.05 4.96
N CYS A 57 -12.66 -1.97 4.87
CA CYS A 57 -11.86 -1.64 3.68
C CYS A 57 -10.88 -2.77 3.33
N ASN A 58 -10.14 -3.28 4.32
CA ASN A 58 -9.22 -4.41 4.16
C ASN A 58 -9.93 -5.69 3.70
N ARG A 59 -11.11 -6.02 4.26
CA ARG A 59 -11.93 -7.15 3.79
C ARG A 59 -12.46 -6.95 2.38
N ALA A 60 -12.86 -5.73 2.02
CA ALA A 60 -13.39 -5.40 0.71
C ALA A 60 -12.29 -5.16 -0.34
N ARG A 61 -11.02 -5.10 0.07
CA ARG A 61 -9.84 -4.77 -0.75
C ARG A 61 -9.93 -3.37 -1.37
N VAL A 62 -10.45 -2.43 -0.61
CA VAL A 62 -10.49 -1.00 -0.96
C VAL A 62 -9.41 -0.30 -0.14
N PRO A 63 -8.45 0.40 -0.77
CA PRO A 63 -7.44 1.16 -0.05
C PRO A 63 -8.07 2.17 0.92
N VAL A 64 -7.47 2.32 2.10
CA VAL A 64 -7.96 3.23 3.13
C VAL A 64 -6.91 4.24 3.61
N ILE A 65 -7.33 5.50 3.71
CA ILE A 65 -6.55 6.62 4.20
C ILE A 65 -7.05 6.99 5.60
N THR A 66 -6.18 6.98 6.60
CA THR A 66 -6.49 7.55 7.91
C THR A 66 -6.10 9.03 7.92
N ALA A 67 -7.06 9.91 8.20
CA ALA A 67 -6.92 11.35 7.99
C ALA A 67 -7.28 12.19 9.22
N THR A 68 -6.77 13.43 9.22
CA THR A 68 -6.94 14.51 10.23
C THR A 68 -6.33 14.19 11.59
N GLN A 69 -5.89 15.20 12.34
CA GLN A 69 -5.37 15.05 13.72
C GLN A 69 -4.25 14.00 13.87
N MET A 70 -3.41 13.82 12.84
CA MET A 70 -2.34 12.81 12.87
C MET A 70 -1.12 13.33 13.64
N LEU A 71 -0.58 14.49 13.24
CA LEU A 71 0.55 15.15 13.91
C LEU A 71 0.24 16.65 14.11
N GLU A 72 -1.01 16.98 14.47
CA GLU A 72 -1.56 18.34 14.53
C GLU A 72 -0.64 19.35 15.26
N SER A 73 -0.05 18.95 16.38
CA SER A 73 0.84 19.80 17.16
C SER A 73 2.08 20.26 16.37
N MET A 74 2.47 19.52 15.33
CA MET A 74 3.59 19.86 14.44
C MET A 74 3.30 21.00 13.46
N ILE A 75 2.07 21.54 13.42
CA ILE A 75 1.80 22.81 12.75
C ILE A 75 2.65 23.92 13.37
N GLN A 76 2.78 23.91 14.70
CA GLN A 76 3.54 24.93 15.45
C GLN A 76 4.86 24.38 16.00
N ASN A 77 4.91 23.10 16.37
CA ASN A 77 6.04 22.50 17.07
C ASN A 77 6.93 21.67 16.13
N GLU A 78 8.18 21.49 16.53
CA GLU A 78 9.15 20.69 15.77
C GLU A 78 9.01 19.16 15.95
N LEU A 79 8.31 18.73 17.00
CA LEU A 79 8.10 17.34 17.39
C LEU A 79 6.63 17.12 17.76
N PRO A 80 6.06 15.94 17.46
CA PRO A 80 4.73 15.60 17.90
C PRO A 80 4.73 15.20 19.38
N THR A 81 3.54 15.13 19.95
CA THR A 81 3.33 14.52 21.26
C THR A 81 3.48 13.01 21.21
N ARG A 82 3.68 12.38 22.37
CA ARG A 82 3.67 10.90 22.49
C ARG A 82 2.32 10.31 22.11
N ALA A 83 1.22 11.03 22.37
CA ALA A 83 -0.12 10.61 22.03
C ALA A 83 -0.31 10.56 20.51
N GLU A 84 0.06 11.62 19.79
CA GLU A 84 0.01 11.67 18.31
C GLU A 84 0.89 10.59 17.67
N ALA A 85 2.12 10.39 18.16
CA ALA A 85 2.98 9.33 17.66
C ALA A 85 2.37 7.93 17.86
N THR A 86 1.71 7.70 19.00
CA THR A 86 1.00 6.43 19.30
C THR A 86 -0.23 6.27 18.42
N ASP A 87 -0.97 7.35 18.17
CA ASP A 87 -2.16 7.36 17.33
C ASP A 87 -1.84 7.02 15.87
N VAL A 88 -0.82 7.67 15.28
CA VAL A 88 -0.32 7.32 13.94
C VAL A 88 0.13 5.86 13.87
N ALA A 89 0.88 5.38 14.87
CA ALA A 89 1.31 4.00 14.92
C ALA A 89 0.12 3.03 14.97
N ASN A 90 -0.90 3.33 15.76
CA ASN A 90 -2.12 2.51 15.84
C ASN A 90 -2.91 2.49 14.54
N ALA A 91 -3.00 3.60 13.81
CA ALA A 91 -3.63 3.60 12.48
C ALA A 91 -2.91 2.65 11.50
N VAL A 92 -1.59 2.58 11.55
CA VAL A 92 -0.80 1.59 10.79
C VAL A 92 -1.11 0.18 11.28
N LEU A 93 -1.09 -0.07 12.59
CA LEU A 93 -1.37 -1.39 13.16
C LEU A 93 -2.81 -1.88 12.89
N ASP A 94 -3.76 -0.96 12.72
CA ASP A 94 -5.13 -1.26 12.30
C ASP A 94 -5.21 -1.70 10.83
N GLY A 95 -4.15 -1.43 10.05
CA GLY A 95 -4.01 -1.82 8.66
C GLY A 95 -4.41 -0.75 7.67
N THR A 96 -4.19 0.54 7.98
CA THR A 96 -4.38 1.63 7.01
C THR A 96 -3.35 1.53 5.86
N ASP A 97 -3.76 1.84 4.63
CA ASP A 97 -2.86 1.85 3.47
C ASP A 97 -2.04 3.13 3.40
N ALA A 98 -2.66 4.25 3.78
CA ALA A 98 -2.01 5.55 3.85
C ALA A 98 -2.43 6.33 5.09
N VAL A 99 -1.57 7.29 5.46
CA VAL A 99 -1.81 8.28 6.51
C VAL A 99 -1.70 9.67 5.90
N MET A 100 -2.55 10.60 6.33
CA MET A 100 -2.64 11.94 5.74
C MET A 100 -2.16 13.03 6.71
N LEU A 101 -1.33 13.95 6.21
CA LEU A 101 -1.04 15.22 6.86
C LEU A 101 -1.92 16.31 6.24
N SER A 102 -2.49 17.17 7.08
CA SER A 102 -3.39 18.25 6.69
C SER A 102 -2.71 19.60 6.88
N GLY A 103 -2.95 20.28 8.00
CA GLY A 103 -2.37 21.59 8.30
C GLY A 103 -0.86 21.53 8.48
N GLU A 104 -0.32 20.38 8.90
CA GLU A 104 1.11 20.19 9.20
C GLU A 104 2.00 20.49 7.99
N THR A 105 1.53 20.12 6.79
CA THR A 105 2.26 20.34 5.52
C THR A 105 1.74 21.54 4.74
N ALA A 106 0.46 21.89 4.88
CA ALA A 106 -0.15 22.97 4.13
C ALA A 106 0.20 24.37 4.66
N ILE A 107 0.20 24.54 5.99
CA ILE A 107 0.40 25.84 6.66
C ILE A 107 1.40 25.78 7.83
N GLY A 108 1.89 24.58 8.16
CA GLY A 108 2.78 24.36 9.30
C GLY A 108 4.15 25.00 9.15
N ARG A 109 4.80 25.25 10.29
CA ARG A 109 6.15 25.83 10.35
C ARG A 109 7.25 24.83 9.95
N HIS A 110 6.97 23.54 10.01
CA HIS A 110 7.96 22.47 9.81
C HIS A 110 7.48 21.34 8.87
N PRO A 111 6.99 21.66 7.64
CA PRO A 111 6.31 20.71 6.76
C PRO A 111 7.18 19.49 6.39
N ALA A 112 8.45 19.71 6.04
CA ALA A 112 9.38 18.63 5.71
C ALA A 112 9.67 17.71 6.92
N ARG A 113 9.71 18.27 8.13
CA ARG A 113 9.91 17.49 9.36
C ARG A 113 8.66 16.70 9.74
N ALA A 114 7.46 17.23 9.49
CA ALA A 114 6.21 16.49 9.69
C ALA A 114 6.18 15.23 8.81
N VAL A 115 6.50 15.36 7.52
CA VAL A 115 6.60 14.20 6.59
C VAL A 115 7.67 13.22 7.04
N THR A 116 8.86 13.70 7.41
CA THR A 116 9.96 12.84 7.89
C THR A 116 9.58 12.09 9.16
N THR A 117 8.90 12.77 10.09
CA THR A 117 8.46 12.18 11.37
C THR A 117 7.36 11.15 11.14
N MET A 118 6.37 11.46 10.29
CA MET A 118 5.35 10.52 9.85
C MET A 118 5.98 9.25 9.27
N SER A 119 6.94 9.39 8.33
CA SER A 119 7.65 8.26 7.72
C SER A 119 8.40 7.40 8.74
N ARG A 120 8.99 8.01 9.79
CA ARG A 120 9.66 7.26 10.85
C ARG A 120 8.67 6.46 11.69
N ILE A 121 7.58 7.08 12.13
CA ILE A 121 6.55 6.40 12.95
C ILE A 121 5.94 5.24 12.16
N THR A 122 5.56 5.46 10.90
CA THR A 122 4.94 4.41 10.08
C THR A 122 5.90 3.24 9.82
N ARG A 123 7.19 3.52 9.61
CA ARG A 123 8.22 2.47 9.43
C ARG A 123 8.44 1.64 10.68
N GLU A 124 8.47 2.25 11.86
CA GLU A 124 8.57 1.51 13.13
C GLU A 124 7.32 0.65 13.37
N ALA A 125 6.13 1.21 13.16
CA ALA A 125 4.88 0.46 13.33
C ALA A 125 4.75 -0.71 12.33
N ALA A 126 5.17 -0.53 11.07
CA ALA A 126 5.10 -1.57 10.05
C ALA A 126 5.93 -2.81 10.38
N GLN A 127 7.03 -2.68 11.14
CA GLN A 127 7.84 -3.82 11.58
C GLN A 127 7.05 -4.78 12.49
N VAL A 128 6.04 -4.27 13.22
CA VAL A 128 5.20 -5.07 14.12
C VAL A 128 4.07 -5.78 13.36
N LEU A 129 3.54 -5.21 12.27
CA LEU A 129 2.54 -5.89 11.42
C LEU A 129 3.09 -7.20 10.86
N VAL A 130 4.36 -7.18 10.45
CA VAL A 130 5.07 -8.31 9.86
C VAL A 130 5.11 -9.52 10.80
N SER A 131 5.22 -9.31 12.11
CA SER A 131 5.30 -10.41 13.08
C SER A 131 3.93 -11.05 13.40
N ARG A 132 2.83 -10.46 12.93
CA ARG A 132 1.45 -10.91 13.20
C ARG A 132 0.73 -11.47 11.98
N SER A 133 1.34 -11.47 10.80
CA SER A 133 0.69 -11.86 9.55
C SER A 133 0.51 -13.38 9.45
N GLU A 134 -0.65 -13.86 9.89
CA GLU A 134 -1.26 -15.03 9.25
C GLU A 134 -1.86 -14.53 7.93
N LEU A 135 -1.31 -14.98 6.80
CA LEU A 135 -1.82 -14.63 5.46
C LEU A 135 -3.34 -14.87 5.42
N PRO A 136 -4.18 -13.86 5.13
CA PRO A 136 -5.61 -14.04 5.05
C PRO A 136 -5.97 -15.15 4.06
N LEU A 137 -6.57 -16.24 4.57
CA LEU A 137 -6.92 -17.44 3.81
C LEU A 137 -8.05 -17.20 2.78
N GLY A 138 -8.74 -16.05 2.83
CA GLY A 138 -9.91 -15.76 2.01
C GLY A 138 -9.61 -15.11 0.65
N LEU A 139 -10.06 -15.74 -0.43
CA LEU A 139 -10.37 -15.02 -1.67
C LEU A 139 -11.60 -14.15 -1.41
N THR A 140 -11.54 -12.85 -1.71
CA THR A 140 -12.72 -11.99 -1.68
C THR A 140 -13.24 -11.85 -3.10
N THR A 141 -14.53 -11.57 -3.27
CA THR A 141 -15.19 -11.51 -4.58
C THR A 141 -14.82 -10.26 -5.41
N ARG A 142 -13.99 -9.36 -4.88
CA ARG A 142 -13.65 -8.07 -5.51
C ARG A 142 -12.24 -7.97 -6.07
N THR A 143 -11.41 -8.98 -5.90
CA THR A 143 -10.13 -8.99 -6.61
C THR A 143 -10.39 -9.02 -8.11
N THR A 144 -9.94 -7.98 -8.79
CA THR A 144 -9.88 -7.94 -10.25
C THR A 144 -8.76 -8.83 -10.79
N ALA A 145 -7.87 -9.34 -9.92
CA ALA A 145 -6.89 -10.34 -10.29
C ALA A 145 -7.56 -11.70 -10.49
N THR A 146 -7.11 -12.42 -11.52
CA THR A 146 -7.58 -13.77 -11.80
C THR A 146 -7.13 -14.74 -10.71
N GLU A 147 -7.82 -15.87 -10.53
CA GLU A 147 -7.38 -16.92 -9.60
C GLU A 147 -5.95 -17.39 -9.89
N LEU A 148 -5.56 -17.43 -11.17
CA LEU A 148 -4.21 -17.75 -11.61
C LEU A 148 -3.19 -16.74 -11.05
N THR A 149 -3.47 -15.44 -11.21
CA THR A 149 -2.61 -14.38 -10.69
C THR A 149 -2.49 -14.44 -9.19
N ILE A 150 -3.59 -14.70 -8.47
CA ILE A 150 -3.57 -14.84 -7.02
C ILE A 150 -2.73 -16.04 -6.58
N ALA A 151 -2.84 -17.18 -7.29
CA ALA A 151 -2.06 -18.37 -6.96
C ALA A 151 -0.55 -18.12 -7.14
N VAL A 152 -0.15 -17.50 -8.26
CA VAL A 152 1.25 -17.19 -8.55
C VAL A 152 1.81 -16.15 -7.59
N THR A 153 1.07 -15.08 -7.28
CA THR A 153 1.53 -14.04 -6.35
C THR A 153 1.66 -14.56 -4.92
N ARG A 154 0.76 -15.43 -4.47
CA ARG A 154 0.87 -16.11 -3.16
C ARG A 154 2.12 -17.00 -3.11
N ALA A 155 2.38 -17.78 -4.17
CA ALA A 155 3.58 -18.61 -4.25
C ALA A 155 4.85 -17.74 -4.25
N ALA A 156 4.83 -16.60 -4.95
CA ALA A 156 5.95 -15.66 -5.00
C ALA A 156 6.25 -15.04 -3.63
N ILE A 157 5.23 -14.65 -2.86
CA ILE A 157 5.41 -14.15 -1.48
C ILE A 157 5.99 -15.23 -0.58
N GLN A 158 5.42 -16.44 -0.60
CA GLN A 158 5.94 -17.55 0.22
C GLN A 158 7.40 -17.87 -0.12
N ALA A 159 7.75 -17.87 -1.41
CA ALA A 159 9.12 -18.04 -1.85
C ALA A 159 10.02 -16.88 -1.40
N ALA A 160 9.54 -15.63 -1.53
CA ALA A 160 10.29 -14.45 -1.12
C ALA A 160 10.59 -14.48 0.38
N GLU A 161 9.60 -14.79 1.22
CA GLU A 161 9.79 -14.88 2.68
C GLU A 161 10.72 -16.03 3.06
N ARG A 162 10.50 -17.22 2.49
CA ARG A 162 11.32 -18.42 2.80
C ARG A 162 12.77 -18.27 2.35
N LEU A 163 12.99 -17.58 1.23
CA LEU A 163 14.33 -17.29 0.71
C LEU A 163 14.93 -16.02 1.32
N GLN A 164 14.21 -15.34 2.20
CA GLN A 164 14.59 -14.03 2.75
C GLN A 164 14.98 -13.06 1.62
N ALA A 165 14.19 -13.08 0.54
CA ALA A 165 14.37 -12.19 -0.59
C ALA A 165 14.27 -10.74 -0.12
N ARG A 166 15.15 -9.91 -0.66
CA ARG A 166 15.26 -8.51 -0.28
C ARG A 166 14.27 -7.61 -1.05
N LEU A 167 13.74 -8.12 -2.15
CA LEU A 167 12.83 -7.40 -3.03
C LEU A 167 11.88 -8.35 -3.78
N LEU A 168 10.62 -7.95 -3.87
CA LEU A 168 9.63 -8.53 -4.77
C LEU A 168 9.40 -7.58 -5.95
N VAL A 169 9.71 -8.00 -7.16
CA VAL A 169 9.56 -7.21 -8.38
C VAL A 169 8.27 -7.63 -9.08
N LEU A 170 7.35 -6.70 -9.28
CA LEU A 170 6.08 -6.98 -9.95
C LEU A 170 6.01 -6.21 -11.24
N VAL A 171 5.92 -6.91 -12.36
CA VAL A 171 5.73 -6.29 -13.67
C VAL A 171 4.23 -6.23 -13.95
N THR A 172 3.66 -5.03 -14.05
CA THR A 172 2.21 -4.84 -14.11
C THR A 172 1.80 -3.70 -15.05
N ARG A 173 0.73 -3.90 -15.83
CA ARG A 173 0.18 -2.85 -16.71
C ARG A 173 -0.89 -2.02 -16.01
N SER A 174 -1.88 -2.69 -15.42
CA SER A 174 -3.04 -2.05 -14.76
C SER A 174 -2.82 -1.78 -13.27
N GLY A 175 -1.76 -2.33 -12.67
CA GLY A 175 -1.53 -2.29 -11.22
C GLY A 175 -2.23 -3.41 -10.44
N ILE A 176 -3.12 -4.17 -11.07
CA ILE A 176 -3.93 -5.23 -10.42
C ILE A 176 -3.04 -6.26 -9.70
N THR A 177 -1.98 -6.74 -10.34
CA THR A 177 -1.04 -7.69 -9.73
C THR A 177 -0.35 -7.11 -8.50
N ALA A 178 0.01 -5.82 -8.55
CA ALA A 178 0.68 -5.15 -7.43
C ALA A 178 -0.28 -4.89 -6.26
N ALA A 179 -1.52 -4.50 -6.54
CA ALA A 179 -2.57 -4.41 -5.54
C ALA A 179 -2.82 -5.77 -4.86
N ALA A 180 -3.00 -6.83 -5.64
CA ALA A 180 -3.25 -8.18 -5.13
C ALA A 180 -2.12 -8.72 -4.23
N VAL A 181 -0.87 -8.36 -4.50
CA VAL A 181 0.28 -8.72 -3.66
C VAL A 181 0.31 -7.87 -2.39
N SER A 182 0.09 -6.56 -2.51
CA SER A 182 0.09 -5.62 -1.38
C SER A 182 -0.95 -5.99 -0.31
N GLU A 183 -2.11 -6.49 -0.74
CA GLU A 183 -3.18 -6.99 0.13
C GLU A 183 -2.71 -8.07 1.12
N LEU A 184 -1.68 -8.84 0.76
CA LEU A 184 -1.12 -9.88 1.60
C LEU A 184 -0.17 -9.32 2.67
N ARG A 185 0.08 -8.01 2.66
CA ARG A 185 0.89 -7.27 3.64
C ARG A 185 2.25 -7.92 3.89
N SER A 186 2.87 -8.45 2.83
CA SER A 186 4.16 -9.12 2.93
C SER A 186 5.25 -8.15 3.44
N PRO A 187 6.16 -8.58 4.34
CA PRO A 187 7.29 -7.77 4.77
C PRO A 187 8.27 -7.40 3.67
N VAL A 188 8.27 -8.14 2.57
CA VAL A 188 9.23 -7.95 1.49
C VAL A 188 8.83 -6.70 0.70
N PRO A 189 9.69 -5.68 0.58
CA PRO A 189 9.38 -4.49 -0.21
C PRO A 189 9.02 -4.84 -1.65
N ILE A 190 8.03 -4.15 -2.21
CA ILE A 190 7.52 -4.41 -3.55
C ILE A 190 7.97 -3.29 -4.50
N LEU A 191 8.67 -3.63 -5.58
CA LEU A 191 8.95 -2.73 -6.69
C LEU A 191 8.00 -3.07 -7.84
N ALA A 192 7.03 -2.20 -8.12
CA ALA A 192 6.09 -2.38 -9.21
C ALA A 192 6.57 -1.64 -10.47
N LEU A 193 6.93 -2.38 -11.50
CA LEU A 193 7.34 -1.85 -12.81
C LEU A 193 6.14 -1.78 -13.73
N THR A 194 5.87 -0.59 -14.29
CA THR A 194 4.72 -0.38 -15.16
C THR A 194 5.05 0.62 -16.28
N ASP A 195 4.49 0.44 -17.46
CA ASP A 195 4.57 1.41 -18.57
C ASP A 195 3.49 2.50 -18.47
N SER A 196 2.62 2.42 -17.45
CA SER A 196 1.47 3.30 -17.28
C SER A 196 1.72 4.27 -16.12
N ALA A 197 1.93 5.54 -16.46
CA ALA A 197 2.02 6.61 -15.47
C ALA A 197 0.77 6.68 -14.58
N ARG A 198 -0.41 6.38 -15.13
CA ARG A 198 -1.66 6.26 -14.36
C ARG A 198 -1.55 5.16 -13.31
N SER A 199 -1.17 3.95 -13.72
CA SER A 199 -1.07 2.80 -12.81
C SER A 199 -0.04 3.07 -11.72
N ALA A 200 1.10 3.68 -12.08
CA ALA A 200 2.10 4.10 -11.10
C ALA A 200 1.52 5.09 -10.07
N SER A 201 0.81 6.15 -10.51
CA SER A 201 0.18 7.10 -9.60
C SER A 201 -0.83 6.43 -8.66
N LEU A 202 -1.65 5.52 -9.17
CA LEU A 202 -2.64 4.79 -8.37
C LEU A 202 -1.98 3.87 -7.34
N LEU A 203 -0.90 3.18 -7.71
CA LEU A 203 -0.14 2.31 -6.83
C LEU A 203 0.59 3.06 -5.70
N THR A 204 0.72 4.38 -5.75
CA THR A 204 1.32 5.15 -4.63
C THR A 204 0.47 5.09 -3.36
N LEU A 205 -0.84 4.80 -3.48
CA LEU A 205 -1.76 4.60 -2.35
C LEU A 205 -1.84 3.13 -1.91
N THR A 206 -1.12 2.23 -2.59
CA THR A 206 -1.11 0.80 -2.29
C THR A 206 0.03 0.49 -1.32
N TRP A 207 -0.28 -0.15 -0.20
CA TRP A 207 0.70 -0.40 0.87
C TRP A 207 1.96 -1.11 0.35
N GLY A 208 3.13 -0.63 0.78
CA GLY A 208 4.43 -1.27 0.53
C GLY A 208 4.83 -1.41 -0.93
N VAL A 209 4.07 -0.82 -1.85
CA VAL A 209 4.39 -0.77 -3.27
C VAL A 209 5.15 0.51 -3.60
N LEU A 210 6.34 0.34 -4.16
CA LEU A 210 7.09 1.40 -4.81
C LEU A 210 6.87 1.28 -6.33
N PRO A 211 6.03 2.13 -6.95
CA PRO A 211 5.83 2.09 -8.38
C PRO A 211 6.97 2.80 -9.13
N LEU A 212 7.34 2.27 -10.30
CA LEU A 212 8.30 2.86 -11.22
C LEU A 212 7.77 2.78 -12.66
N VAL A 213 7.68 3.95 -13.31
CA VAL A 213 7.26 4.03 -14.70
C VAL A 213 8.45 3.70 -15.60
N THR A 214 8.32 2.64 -16.41
CA THR A 214 9.37 2.16 -17.31
C THR A 214 8.83 1.23 -18.40
N ASP A 215 9.34 1.40 -19.62
CA ASP A 215 9.04 0.54 -20.77
C ASP A 215 9.71 -0.84 -20.68
N ILE A 216 10.64 -1.04 -19.73
CA ILE A 216 11.28 -2.35 -19.49
C ILE A 216 10.25 -3.44 -19.16
N SER A 217 9.08 -3.03 -18.64
CA SER A 217 7.99 -3.92 -18.33
C SER A 217 7.61 -4.80 -19.53
N ARG A 218 7.73 -4.29 -20.77
CA ARG A 218 7.37 -5.02 -22.00
C ARG A 218 8.48 -5.94 -22.54
N GLN A 219 9.64 -6.00 -21.89
CA GLN A 219 10.80 -6.75 -22.36
C GLN A 219 10.90 -8.14 -21.73
N SER A 220 11.96 -8.88 -22.06
CA SER A 220 12.13 -10.24 -21.54
C SER A 220 12.35 -10.21 -20.01
N PRO A 221 12.04 -11.32 -19.30
CA PRO A 221 12.38 -11.47 -17.89
C PRO A 221 13.84 -11.16 -17.57
N GLN A 222 14.78 -11.53 -18.46
CA GLN A 222 16.20 -11.22 -18.26
C GLN A 222 16.48 -9.72 -18.31
N ASP A 223 15.85 -8.99 -19.23
CA ASP A 223 16.03 -7.54 -19.37
C ASP A 223 15.49 -6.80 -18.14
N VAL A 224 14.35 -7.25 -17.61
CA VAL A 224 13.77 -6.72 -16.37
C VAL A 224 14.72 -6.90 -15.19
N ILE A 225 15.34 -8.07 -15.04
CA ILE A 225 16.33 -8.32 -13.98
C ILE A 225 17.55 -7.41 -14.15
N ALA A 226 18.11 -7.30 -15.35
CA ALA A 226 19.25 -6.42 -15.61
C ALA A 226 18.93 -4.95 -15.29
N PHE A 227 17.72 -4.51 -15.60
CA PHE A 227 17.23 -3.18 -15.23
C PHE A 227 17.13 -3.00 -13.71
N VAL A 228 16.59 -3.97 -12.97
CA VAL A 228 16.50 -3.89 -11.50
C VAL A 228 17.89 -3.83 -10.86
N GLU A 229 18.85 -4.59 -11.37
CA GLU A 229 20.25 -4.52 -10.92
C GLU A 229 20.88 -3.14 -11.20
N GLN A 230 20.61 -2.53 -12.36
CA GLN A 230 21.04 -1.17 -12.66
C GLN A 230 20.35 -0.14 -11.75
N TRP A 231 19.03 -0.24 -11.58
CA TRP A 231 18.24 0.64 -10.72
C TRP A 231 18.70 0.58 -9.25
N ASN A 232 19.16 -0.60 -8.82
CA ASN A 232 19.72 -0.82 -7.49
C ASN A 232 21.07 -0.14 -7.28
N ARG A 233 21.95 -0.10 -8.30
CA ARG A 233 23.31 0.48 -8.16
C ARG A 233 23.29 1.92 -7.65
N ASP A 234 22.28 2.69 -8.04
CA ASP A 234 22.15 4.10 -7.63
C ASP A 234 21.58 4.25 -6.20
N ARG A 235 21.05 3.18 -5.60
CA ARG A 235 20.27 3.22 -4.35
C ARG A 235 20.85 2.36 -3.22
N SER A 236 21.74 1.43 -3.55
CA SER A 236 22.37 0.51 -2.59
C SER A 236 21.35 -0.26 -1.72
N LEU A 237 20.25 -0.71 -2.34
CA LEU A 237 19.17 -1.44 -1.64
C LEU A 237 19.41 -2.97 -1.59
N LEU A 238 20.13 -3.49 -2.58
CA LEU A 238 20.50 -4.89 -2.77
C LEU A 238 22.03 -5.02 -2.88
N GLN A 239 22.55 -6.13 -2.36
CA GLN A 239 23.97 -6.49 -2.38
C GLN A 239 24.18 -7.86 -3.05
N SER A 240 25.43 -8.19 -3.37
CA SER A 240 25.78 -9.54 -3.84
C SER A 240 25.32 -10.59 -2.82
N GLY A 241 24.69 -11.66 -3.29
CA GLY A 241 24.07 -12.69 -2.46
C GLY A 241 22.61 -12.42 -2.07
N ASP A 242 22.10 -11.20 -2.24
CA ASP A 242 20.67 -10.93 -2.07
C ASP A 242 19.85 -11.66 -3.12
N ARG A 243 18.62 -11.99 -2.74
CA ARG A 243 17.66 -12.66 -3.62
C ARG A 243 16.51 -11.72 -3.93
N LEU A 244 16.01 -11.80 -5.16
CA LEU A 244 14.78 -11.14 -5.56
C LEU A 244 13.84 -12.19 -6.16
N VAL A 245 12.54 -11.99 -5.95
CA VAL A 245 11.49 -12.75 -6.62
C VAL A 245 10.80 -11.80 -7.59
N MET A 246 10.58 -12.23 -8.82
CA MET A 246 9.87 -11.47 -9.84
C MET A 246 8.57 -12.17 -10.19
N VAL A 247 7.48 -11.42 -10.25
CA VAL A 247 6.22 -11.85 -10.88
C VAL A 247 5.96 -10.97 -12.09
N GLY A 248 5.73 -11.59 -13.25
CA GLY A 248 5.40 -10.88 -14.49
C GLY A 248 4.48 -11.73 -15.36
N THR A 249 4.46 -11.46 -16.65
CA THR A 249 3.75 -12.27 -17.65
C THR A 249 4.73 -12.74 -18.73
N THR A 250 4.50 -13.93 -19.26
CA THR A 250 5.22 -14.41 -20.47
C THR A 250 4.61 -13.84 -21.76
N ASP A 251 3.43 -13.22 -21.68
CA ASP A 251 2.72 -12.61 -22.82
C ASP A 251 2.00 -11.34 -22.38
N TRP A 252 2.47 -10.19 -22.88
CA TRP A 252 1.89 -8.88 -22.57
C TRP A 252 0.57 -8.60 -23.31
N SER A 253 0.25 -9.40 -24.33
CA SER A 253 -0.94 -9.20 -25.16
C SER A 253 -2.20 -9.82 -24.57
N GLN A 254 -2.07 -10.85 -23.72
CA GLN A 254 -3.19 -11.59 -23.14
C GLN A 254 -3.01 -11.83 -21.64
N PRO A 255 -4.08 -11.67 -20.83
CA PRO A 255 -4.04 -12.08 -19.42
C PRO A 255 -3.94 -13.61 -19.28
N GLY A 256 -3.51 -14.08 -18.10
CA GLY A 256 -3.55 -15.51 -17.73
C GLY A 256 -2.27 -16.31 -18.02
N LYS A 257 -1.15 -15.65 -18.32
CA LYS A 257 0.16 -16.30 -18.52
C LYS A 257 1.22 -15.75 -17.56
N ASP A 258 0.95 -15.88 -16.27
CA ASP A 258 1.83 -15.33 -15.24
C ASP A 258 3.12 -16.14 -15.09
N LEU A 259 4.21 -15.42 -14.85
CA LEU A 259 5.56 -15.95 -14.66
C LEU A 259 6.02 -15.61 -13.25
N MET A 260 6.58 -16.59 -12.56
CA MET A 260 7.39 -16.36 -11.35
C MET A 260 8.85 -16.74 -11.64
N LEU A 261 9.77 -15.85 -11.27
CA LEU A 261 11.21 -16.05 -11.42
C LEU A 261 11.91 -15.72 -10.10
N VAL A 262 12.89 -16.53 -9.70
CA VAL A 262 13.74 -16.28 -8.54
C VAL A 262 15.16 -16.04 -9.03
N HIS A 263 15.77 -14.94 -8.60
CA HIS A 263 17.13 -14.56 -8.99
C HIS A 263 17.98 -14.25 -7.76
N ALA A 264 19.24 -14.67 -7.80
CA ALA A 264 20.25 -14.33 -6.80
C ALA A 264 21.26 -13.38 -7.44
N LEU A 265 21.45 -12.21 -6.84
CA LEU A 265 22.44 -11.25 -7.30
C LEU A 265 23.85 -11.83 -7.13
N ARG A 266 24.68 -11.64 -8.15
CA ARG A 266 26.09 -12.02 -8.14
C ARG A 266 26.96 -10.83 -7.78
#